data_AF-A0A5Q4GC86-F1
#
_entry.id   AF-A0A5Q4GC86-F1
#
_cell.length_a   1.000
_cell.length_b   1.000
_cell.length_c   1.000
_cell.angle_alpha   90.00
_cell.angle_beta   90.00
_cell.angle_gamma   90.00
#
_symmetry.space_group_name_H-M   'P 1'
#
loop_
_entity.id
_entity.type
_entity.pdbx_description
1 polymer ?
#
loop_
_entity_poly.entity_id
_entity_poly.type
_entity_poly.pdbx_seq_one_letter_code
_entity_poly.pdbx_strand_id
1 'polypeptide(L)'
;MRRPEARLGVTVFTGPAWAWWLIAAVTGVSLGLMVVALVRLFGRRSDVRALEREATALESALVGATLPEGAVAYDAWSFRVGARFAGRVRIVVHGGRVSVAGPRVPDALYRVWMWIQALLLALVPAMLVAAVVLLDGRWLLAALATFVGSWAVSMVGAGLWPGLGELGAVETGRFRALDFPLASVREVDVGRGWSKGGLGVVLFPYRAAIDAMAGRRAVSFFGPDERGREVRFALYMTSDEAAQALADLLRAAGR
;
A
#
# COMPACT_ATOMS: atom_id res chain seq x y z
N MET A 1 -50.19 -8.75 37.43
CA MET A 1 -49.48 -8.01 36.37
C MET A 1 -48.33 -8.85 35.85
N ARG A 2 -48.48 -9.50 34.69
CA ARG A 2 -47.36 -10.21 34.02
C ARG A 2 -46.65 -9.21 33.11
N ARG A 3 -45.33 -9.05 33.27
CA ARG A 3 -44.50 -8.26 32.36
C ARG A 3 -44.52 -8.91 30.96
N PRO A 4 -44.67 -8.15 29.87
CA PRO A 4 -44.53 -8.71 28.52
C PRO A 4 -43.06 -9.07 28.30
N GLU A 5 -42.79 -10.36 28.10
CA GLU A 5 -41.51 -10.83 27.60
C GLU A 5 -41.36 -10.35 26.16
N ALA A 6 -40.49 -9.35 25.95
CA ALA A 6 -40.07 -8.94 24.63
C ALA A 6 -39.26 -10.09 24.01
N ARG A 7 -39.95 -10.97 23.26
CA ARG A 7 -39.26 -11.91 22.37
C ARG A 7 -38.53 -11.07 21.32
N LEU A 8 -37.21 -10.97 21.46
CA LEU A 8 -36.30 -10.56 20.39
C LEU A 8 -36.44 -11.58 19.26
N GLY A 9 -37.48 -11.43 18.45
CA GLY A 9 -37.74 -12.25 17.29
C GLY A 9 -36.65 -11.99 16.27
N VAL A 10 -35.63 -12.84 16.23
CA VAL A 10 -34.71 -12.94 15.11
C VAL A 10 -35.54 -13.43 13.93
N THR A 11 -36.10 -12.50 13.18
CA THR A 11 -36.78 -12.77 11.92
C THR A 11 -35.70 -13.22 10.94
N VAL A 12 -35.62 -14.53 10.71
CA VAL A 12 -34.79 -15.12 9.66
C VAL A 12 -35.47 -14.78 8.34
N PHE A 13 -34.97 -13.76 7.64
CA PHE A 13 -35.54 -13.30 6.39
C PHE A 13 -35.20 -14.30 5.28
N THR A 14 -36.19 -15.05 4.79
CA THR A 14 -36.03 -16.02 3.70
C THR A 14 -36.31 -15.32 2.37
N GLY A 15 -35.30 -14.62 1.84
CA GLY A 15 -35.37 -14.07 0.48
C GLY A 15 -35.53 -15.17 -0.59
N PRO A 16 -36.02 -14.81 -1.79
CA PRO A 16 -36.15 -15.78 -2.88
C PRO A 16 -34.78 -16.35 -3.28
N ALA A 17 -34.74 -17.61 -3.72
CA ALA A 17 -33.48 -18.32 -4.01
C ALA A 17 -32.56 -17.57 -5.00
N TRP A 18 -33.13 -16.87 -5.99
CA TRP A 18 -32.36 -16.09 -6.97
C TRP A 18 -31.57 -14.94 -6.32
N ALA A 19 -32.09 -14.33 -5.25
CA ALA A 19 -31.42 -13.23 -4.54
C ALA A 19 -30.15 -13.73 -3.87
N TRP A 20 -30.21 -14.91 -3.23
CA TRP A 20 -29.04 -15.54 -2.62
C TRP A 20 -27.99 -15.94 -3.66
N TRP A 21 -28.40 -16.44 -4.82
CA TRP A 21 -27.46 -16.71 -5.92
C TRP A 21 -26.76 -15.45 -6.41
N LEU A 22 -27.49 -14.35 -6.56
CA LEU A 22 -26.91 -13.07 -6.97
C LEU A 22 -25.91 -12.53 -5.92
N ILE A 23 -26.28 -12.55 -4.63
CA ILE A 23 -25.40 -12.15 -3.53
C ILE A 23 -24.13 -13.02 -3.52
N ALA A 24 -24.27 -14.34 -3.67
CA ALA A 24 -23.15 -15.27 -3.71
C ALA A 24 -22.23 -15.01 -4.93
N ALA A 25 -22.82 -14.75 -6.10
CA ALA A 25 -22.06 -14.44 -7.31
C ALA A 25 -21.24 -13.15 -7.15
N VAL A 26 -21.86 -12.07 -6.65
CA VAL A 26 -21.17 -10.80 -6.40
C VAL A 26 -20.06 -10.98 -5.35
N THR A 27 -20.35 -11.72 -4.28
CA THR A 27 -19.34 -12.06 -3.26
C THR A 27 -18.14 -12.78 -3.86
N GLY A 28 -18.38 -13.82 -4.67
CA GLY A 28 -17.34 -14.60 -5.33
C GLY A 28 -16.49 -13.76 -6.28
N VAL A 29 -17.12 -12.89 -7.08
CA VAL A 29 -16.41 -11.97 -7.99
C VAL A 29 -15.57 -10.96 -7.21
N SER A 30 -16.15 -10.29 -6.19
CA SER A 30 -15.43 -9.28 -5.40
C SER A 30 -14.25 -9.89 -4.64
N LEU A 31 -14.43 -11.04 -4.00
CA LEU A 31 -13.34 -11.77 -3.34
C LEU A 31 -12.28 -12.22 -4.35
N GLY A 32 -12.69 -12.80 -5.47
CA GLY A 32 -11.78 -13.26 -6.53
C GLY A 32 -10.90 -12.13 -7.06
N LEU A 33 -11.48 -10.96 -7.34
CA LEU A 33 -10.74 -9.78 -7.79
C LEU A 33 -9.73 -9.31 -6.74
N MET A 34 -10.12 -9.26 -5.45
CA MET A 34 -9.22 -8.86 -4.37
C MET A 34 -8.08 -9.87 -4.15
N VAL A 35 -8.38 -11.17 -4.19
CA VAL A 35 -7.37 -12.24 -4.09
C VAL A 35 -6.37 -12.13 -5.24
N VAL A 36 -6.84 -12.00 -6.49
CA VAL A 36 -5.97 -11.84 -7.66
C VAL A 36 -5.11 -10.58 -7.52
N ALA A 37 -5.67 -9.48 -7.04
CA ALA A 37 -4.93 -8.24 -6.81
C ALA A 37 -3.83 -8.41 -5.75
N LEU A 38 -4.11 -9.08 -4.64
CA LEU A 38 -3.12 -9.34 -3.58
C LEU A 38 -2.05 -10.34 -4.01
N VAL A 39 -2.42 -11.37 -4.76
CA VAL A 39 -1.46 -12.31 -5.36
C VAL A 39 -0.53 -11.57 -6.32
N ARG A 40 -1.06 -10.66 -7.15
CA ARG A 40 -0.23 -9.81 -8.02
C ARG A 40 0.67 -8.87 -7.22
N LEU A 41 0.17 -8.31 -6.11
CA LEU A 41 0.92 -7.40 -5.24
C LEU A 41 2.10 -8.06 -4.55
N PHE A 42 1.94 -9.32 -4.12
CA PHE A 42 2.96 -10.03 -3.34
C PHE A 42 3.66 -11.17 -4.07
N GLY A 43 3.23 -11.50 -5.28
CA GLY A 43 3.68 -12.69 -6.02
C GLY A 43 4.61 -12.43 -7.19
N ARG A 44 4.77 -11.17 -7.64
CA ARG A 44 5.75 -10.84 -8.70
C ARG A 44 7.16 -11.11 -8.20
N ARG A 45 7.94 -11.88 -8.97
CA ARG A 45 9.33 -12.19 -8.66
C ARG A 45 10.26 -11.23 -9.38
N SER A 46 11.41 -10.98 -8.78
CA SER A 46 12.54 -10.31 -9.40
C SER A 46 13.69 -11.31 -9.54
N ASP A 47 14.45 -11.19 -10.62
CA ASP A 47 15.67 -11.99 -10.84
C ASP A 47 16.81 -11.57 -9.90
N VAL A 48 16.66 -10.42 -9.25
CA VAL A 48 17.63 -9.86 -8.31
C VAL A 48 16.99 -9.72 -6.93
N ARG A 49 17.79 -9.91 -5.89
CA ARG A 49 17.41 -9.68 -4.50
C ARG A 49 18.05 -8.38 -4.01
N ALA A 50 17.28 -7.50 -3.39
CA ALA A 50 17.84 -6.33 -2.74
C ALA A 50 18.58 -6.74 -1.46
N LEU A 51 19.67 -6.04 -1.16
CA LEU A 51 20.37 -6.17 0.10
C LEU A 51 19.68 -5.28 1.13
N GLU A 52 19.15 -5.89 2.19
CA GLU A 52 18.75 -5.13 3.38
C GLU A 52 19.96 -4.95 4.28
N ARG A 53 20.33 -3.70 4.54
CA ARG A 53 21.45 -3.35 5.41
C ARG A 53 21.12 -2.15 6.28
N GLU A 54 21.98 -1.87 7.24
CA GLU A 54 21.92 -0.59 7.93
C GLU A 54 22.24 0.54 6.95
N ALA A 55 21.48 1.63 7.04
CA ALA A 55 21.66 2.80 6.22
C ALA A 55 22.92 3.56 6.65
N THR A 56 23.60 4.17 5.69
CA THR A 56 24.70 5.09 5.96
C THR A 56 24.17 6.37 6.60
N ALA A 57 25.09 7.21 7.12
CA ALA A 57 24.73 8.52 7.63
C ALA A 57 24.04 9.39 6.57
N LEU A 58 24.50 9.31 5.31
CA LEU A 58 23.90 10.03 4.18
C LEU A 58 22.46 9.58 3.95
N GLU A 59 22.24 8.27 3.87
CA GLU A 59 20.93 7.65 3.64
C GLU A 59 19.95 7.90 4.79
N SER A 60 20.44 8.08 6.01
CA SER A 60 19.59 8.42 7.17
C SER A 60 19.38 9.94 7.34
N ALA A 61 20.01 10.75 6.50
CA ALA A 61 20.02 12.22 6.61
C ALA A 61 20.60 12.74 7.92
N LEU A 62 21.63 12.08 8.44
CA LEU A 62 22.34 12.57 9.62
C LEU A 62 23.15 13.82 9.28
N VAL A 63 23.15 14.77 10.22
CA VAL A 63 23.94 16.00 10.11
C VAL A 63 25.42 15.66 9.97
N GLY A 64 26.11 16.35 9.05
CA GLY A 64 27.54 16.12 8.78
C GLY A 64 27.83 14.94 7.84
N ALA A 65 26.81 14.23 7.34
CA ALA A 65 27.01 13.25 6.29
C ALA A 65 27.52 13.90 5.00
N THR A 66 28.61 13.36 4.44
CA THR A 66 29.15 13.80 3.15
C THR A 66 28.49 13.05 2.01
N LEU A 67 28.19 13.76 0.92
CA LEU A 67 27.71 13.16 -0.32
C LEU A 67 28.92 12.74 -1.16
N PRO A 68 29.12 11.43 -1.43
CA PRO A 68 30.21 10.98 -2.30
C PRO A 68 30.10 11.61 -3.70
N GLU A 69 31.23 11.77 -4.38
CA GLU A 69 31.23 12.29 -5.75
C GLU A 69 30.38 11.39 -6.67
N GLY A 70 29.53 12.02 -7.48
CA GLY A 70 28.59 11.31 -8.36
C GLY A 70 27.42 10.61 -7.66
N ALA A 71 27.29 10.72 -6.33
CA ALA A 71 26.07 10.32 -5.63
C ALA A 71 25.01 11.42 -5.74
N VAL A 72 23.75 11.01 -5.90
CA VAL A 72 22.60 11.92 -5.85
C VAL A 72 21.64 11.41 -4.78
N ALA A 73 21.19 12.30 -3.89
CA ALA A 73 20.30 11.96 -2.79
C ALA A 73 19.05 12.83 -2.82
N TYR A 74 17.89 12.22 -2.58
CA TYR A 74 16.62 12.92 -2.48
C TYR A 74 15.86 12.49 -1.22
N ASP A 75 15.30 13.46 -0.51
CA ASP A 75 14.29 13.20 0.53
C ASP A 75 12.90 13.12 -0.09
N ALA A 76 12.10 12.17 0.39
CA ALA A 76 10.73 11.97 -0.05
C ALA A 76 9.86 11.38 1.08
N TRP A 77 8.55 11.31 0.84
CA TRP A 77 7.62 10.60 1.71
C TRP A 77 7.06 9.39 0.98
N SER A 78 7.21 8.21 1.56
CA SER A 78 6.72 6.99 0.90
C SER A 78 5.20 6.91 0.97
N PHE A 79 4.59 6.67 -0.19
CA PHE A 79 3.28 6.03 -0.22
C PHE A 79 3.44 4.59 0.30
N ARG A 80 2.42 4.09 0.98
CA ARG A 80 2.42 2.71 1.48
C ARG A 80 2.04 1.75 0.37
N VAL A 81 3.07 1.32 -0.34
CA VAL A 81 3.00 0.39 -1.46
C VAL A 81 3.81 -0.87 -1.16
N GLY A 82 4.01 -1.75 -2.15
CA GLY A 82 4.65 -3.05 -1.98
C GLY A 82 6.03 -3.04 -1.31
N ALA A 83 6.81 -1.96 -1.43
CA ALA A 83 8.12 -1.80 -0.78
C ALA A 83 8.05 -1.65 0.76
N ARG A 84 6.85 -1.39 1.31
CA ARG A 84 6.53 -1.29 2.75
C ARG A 84 7.19 -0.16 3.52
N PHE A 85 7.76 0.82 2.83
CA PHE A 85 8.19 2.04 3.49
C PHE A 85 6.98 2.84 3.99
N ALA A 86 7.12 3.46 5.16
CA ALA A 86 6.08 4.25 5.79
C ALA A 86 6.71 5.49 6.42
N GLY A 87 6.47 6.67 5.85
CA GLY A 87 7.01 7.93 6.37
C GLY A 87 8.11 8.53 5.48
N ARG A 88 8.99 9.32 6.09
CA ARG A 88 10.10 9.96 5.37
C ARG A 88 11.10 8.88 4.94
N VAL A 89 11.46 8.92 3.68
CA VAL A 89 12.53 8.10 3.12
C VAL A 89 13.56 8.97 2.45
N ARG A 90 14.76 8.44 2.30
CA ARG A 90 15.78 9.02 1.45
C ARG A 90 16.22 8.00 0.43
N ILE A 91 16.21 8.41 -0.83
CA ILE A 91 16.70 7.62 -1.94
C ILE A 91 18.05 8.17 -2.37
N VAL A 92 19.04 7.29 -2.48
CA VAL A 92 20.39 7.60 -2.92
C VAL A 92 20.71 6.76 -4.16
N VAL A 93 21.17 7.41 -5.21
CA VAL A 93 21.64 6.74 -6.43
C VAL A 93 23.14 7.00 -6.55
N HIS A 94 23.93 5.94 -6.57
CA HIS A 94 25.39 6.02 -6.65
C HIS A 94 25.98 4.71 -7.21
N GLY A 95 27.01 4.83 -8.06
CA GLY A 95 27.75 3.67 -8.57
C GLY A 95 26.89 2.60 -9.26
N GLY A 96 25.84 3.01 -9.98
CA GLY A 96 24.90 2.08 -10.64
C GLY A 96 23.97 1.34 -9.67
N ARG A 97 23.82 1.82 -8.43
CA ARG A 97 22.93 1.26 -7.41
C ARG A 97 21.92 2.28 -6.93
N VAL A 98 20.80 1.78 -6.43
CA VAL A 98 19.77 2.56 -5.75
C VAL A 98 19.68 2.03 -4.33
N SER A 99 19.71 2.95 -3.37
CA SER A 99 19.47 2.68 -1.97
C SER A 99 18.28 3.50 -1.50
N VAL A 100 17.29 2.86 -0.89
CA VAL A 100 16.14 3.53 -0.30
C VAL A 100 16.15 3.22 1.20
N ALA A 101 16.29 4.25 2.01
CA ALA A 101 16.32 4.14 3.47
C ALA A 101 15.14 4.86 4.10
N GLY A 102 14.60 4.27 5.17
CA GLY A 102 13.53 4.86 5.95
C GLY A 102 12.76 3.82 6.77
N PRO A 103 11.68 4.24 7.44
CA PRO A 103 10.88 3.37 8.28
C PRO A 103 10.14 2.34 7.42
N ARG A 104 10.16 1.06 7.82
CA ARG A 104 9.53 -0.03 7.08
C ARG A 104 8.60 -0.84 7.97
N VAL A 105 7.45 -1.22 7.42
CA VAL A 105 6.52 -2.15 8.07
C VAL A 105 7.04 -3.58 7.91
N PRO A 106 7.08 -4.39 8.99
CA PRO A 106 7.42 -5.81 8.89
C PRO A 106 6.56 -6.53 7.85
N ASP A 107 7.17 -7.40 7.04
CA ASP A 107 6.50 -8.00 5.89
C ASP A 107 5.22 -8.77 6.27
N ALA A 108 5.31 -9.63 7.28
CA ALA A 108 4.17 -10.45 7.71
C ALA A 108 3.01 -9.56 8.16
N LEU A 109 3.31 -8.52 8.93
CA LEU A 109 2.32 -7.56 9.42
C LEU A 109 1.67 -6.79 8.27
N TYR A 110 2.47 -6.28 7.33
CA TYR A 110 1.95 -5.57 6.16
C TYR A 110 1.04 -6.46 5.30
N ARG A 111 1.44 -7.72 5.08
CA ARG A 111 0.64 -8.68 4.31
C ARG A 111 -0.70 -8.96 4.99
N VAL A 112 -0.68 -9.30 6.28
CA VAL A 112 -1.91 -9.55 7.05
C VAL A 112 -2.83 -8.33 7.02
N TRP A 113 -2.27 -7.13 7.23
CA TRP A 113 -3.01 -5.88 7.19
C TRP A 113 -3.68 -5.64 5.83
N MET A 114 -2.95 -5.82 4.72
CA MET A 114 -3.49 -5.69 3.36
C MET A 114 -4.59 -6.72 3.07
N TRP A 115 -4.45 -7.95 3.58
CA TRP A 115 -5.50 -8.97 3.48
C TRP A 115 -6.77 -8.56 4.23
N ILE A 116 -6.65 -8.14 5.49
CA ILE A 116 -7.80 -7.70 6.29
C ILE A 116 -8.53 -6.55 5.59
N GLN A 117 -7.80 -5.54 5.15
CA GLN A 117 -8.38 -4.39 4.45
C GLN A 117 -9.10 -4.81 3.17
N ALA A 118 -8.44 -5.62 2.32
CA ALA A 118 -9.03 -6.05 1.05
C ALA A 118 -10.27 -6.92 1.24
N LEU A 119 -10.26 -7.84 2.22
CA LEU A 119 -11.39 -8.71 2.50
C LEU A 119 -12.59 -7.93 3.03
N LEU A 120 -12.39 -6.97 3.95
CA LEU A 120 -13.46 -6.09 4.41
C LEU A 120 -14.08 -5.33 3.24
N LEU A 121 -13.24 -4.74 2.38
CA LEU A 121 -13.72 -3.99 1.22
C LEU A 121 -14.43 -4.89 0.20
N ALA A 122 -13.98 -6.14 0.01
CA ALA A 122 -14.60 -7.10 -0.90
C ALA A 122 -16.05 -7.45 -0.53
N LEU A 123 -16.41 -7.37 0.76
CA LEU A 123 -17.74 -7.72 1.23
C LEU A 123 -18.76 -6.59 1.02
N VAL A 124 -18.30 -5.34 0.89
CA VAL A 124 -19.18 -4.16 0.76
C VAL A 124 -20.14 -4.27 -0.44
N PRO A 125 -19.69 -4.61 -1.68
CA PRO A 125 -20.59 -4.75 -2.82
C PRO A 125 -21.68 -5.81 -2.61
N ALA A 126 -21.33 -6.96 -2.02
CA ALA A 126 -22.27 -8.03 -1.75
C ALA A 126 -23.34 -7.62 -0.73
N MET A 127 -22.94 -6.90 0.33
CA MET A 127 -23.88 -6.38 1.33
C MET A 127 -24.80 -5.30 0.75
N LEU A 128 -24.29 -4.43 -0.13
CA LEU A 128 -25.13 -3.46 -0.84
C LEU A 128 -26.15 -4.14 -1.75
N VAL A 129 -25.74 -5.17 -2.49
CA VAL A 129 -26.66 -5.96 -3.32
C VAL A 129 -27.71 -6.64 -2.44
N ALA A 130 -27.31 -7.25 -1.32
CA ALA A 130 -28.24 -7.85 -0.36
C ALA A 130 -29.26 -6.83 0.16
N ALA A 131 -28.83 -5.62 0.50
CA ALA A 131 -29.72 -4.55 0.94
C ALA A 131 -30.78 -4.19 -0.10
N VAL A 132 -30.41 -4.17 -1.38
CA VAL A 132 -31.33 -3.85 -2.49
C VAL A 132 -32.28 -5.00 -2.78
N VAL A 133 -31.78 -6.23 -2.95
CA VAL A 133 -32.60 -7.36 -3.42
C VAL A 133 -33.47 -7.97 -2.33
N LEU A 134 -33.06 -7.84 -1.07
CA LEU A 134 -33.85 -8.28 0.09
C LEU A 134 -34.66 -7.13 0.69
N LEU A 135 -34.43 -5.88 0.25
CA LEU A 135 -35.04 -4.66 0.81
C LEU A 135 -34.90 -4.57 2.35
N ASP A 136 -33.75 -5.02 2.86
CA ASP A 136 -33.47 -5.07 4.29
C ASP A 136 -32.34 -4.10 4.65
N GLY A 137 -32.71 -3.04 5.38
CA GLY A 137 -31.81 -2.00 5.85
C GLY A 137 -30.68 -2.49 6.76
N ARG A 138 -30.80 -3.68 7.38
CA ARG A 138 -29.72 -4.29 8.17
C ARG A 138 -28.49 -4.55 7.31
N TRP A 139 -28.67 -4.96 6.06
CA TRP A 139 -27.56 -5.15 5.12
C TRP A 139 -26.93 -3.84 4.69
N LEU A 140 -27.72 -2.77 4.57
CA LEU A 140 -27.19 -1.43 4.31
C LEU A 140 -26.33 -0.94 5.48
N LEU A 141 -26.82 -1.10 6.72
CA LEU A 141 -26.06 -0.78 7.92
C LEU A 141 -24.79 -1.63 8.03
N ALA A 142 -24.87 -2.92 7.70
CA ALA A 142 -23.71 -3.81 7.66
C ALA A 142 -22.69 -3.37 6.60
N ALA A 143 -23.13 -2.98 5.40
CA ALA A 143 -22.27 -2.47 4.34
C ALA A 143 -21.54 -1.19 4.79
N LEU A 144 -22.28 -0.25 5.40
CA LEU A 144 -21.71 0.99 5.92
C LEU A 144 -20.69 0.71 7.05
N ALA A 145 -21.07 -0.10 8.04
CA ALA A 145 -20.18 -0.47 9.14
C ALA A 145 -18.91 -1.17 8.62
N THR A 146 -19.04 -2.08 7.65
CA THR A 146 -17.91 -2.78 7.03
C THR A 146 -17.01 -1.81 6.27
N PHE A 147 -17.58 -0.87 5.51
CA PHE A 147 -16.82 0.16 4.80
C PHE A 147 -16.06 1.08 5.77
N VAL A 148 -16.71 1.55 6.83
CA VAL A 148 -16.08 2.36 7.88
C VAL A 148 -14.98 1.57 8.59
N GLY A 149 -15.20 0.29 8.87
CA GLY A 149 -14.18 -0.61 9.43
C GLY A 149 -12.97 -0.75 8.51
N SER A 150 -13.20 -0.99 7.21
CA SER A 150 -12.13 -1.02 6.20
C SER A 150 -11.35 0.29 6.15
N TRP A 151 -12.04 1.43 6.19
CA TRP A 151 -11.43 2.75 6.21
C TRP A 151 -10.59 2.98 7.48
N ALA A 152 -11.12 2.61 8.65
CA ALA A 152 -10.40 2.70 9.92
C ALA A 152 -9.12 1.84 9.90
N VAL A 153 -9.20 0.60 9.40
CA VAL A 153 -8.01 -0.26 9.21
C VAL A 153 -6.99 0.40 8.29
N SER A 154 -7.43 1.01 7.19
CA SER A 154 -6.55 1.76 6.27
C SER A 154 -5.88 2.95 6.97
N MET A 155 -6.62 3.69 7.79
CA MET A 155 -6.15 4.89 8.47
C MET A 155 -5.23 4.59 9.65
N VAL A 156 -5.49 3.52 10.41
CA VAL A 156 -4.56 3.04 11.45
C VAL A 156 -3.22 2.74 10.82
N GLY A 157 -3.24 2.02 9.69
CA GLY A 157 -2.03 1.78 8.93
C GLY A 157 -1.39 3.09 8.48
N ALA A 158 -2.18 4.08 8.03
CA ALA A 158 -1.71 5.41 7.60
C ALA A 158 -1.07 6.27 8.72
N GLY A 159 -1.65 6.29 9.92
CA GLY A 159 -1.17 7.14 11.01
C GLY A 159 -0.03 6.50 11.81
N LEU A 160 -0.11 5.20 12.07
CA LEU A 160 0.72 4.54 13.09
C LEU A 160 2.12 4.15 12.57
N TRP A 161 2.20 3.61 11.35
CA TRP A 161 3.44 2.98 10.86
C TRP A 161 4.66 3.92 10.73
N PRO A 162 4.53 5.20 10.34
CA PRO A 162 5.67 6.11 10.28
C PRO A 162 6.32 6.25 11.65
N GLY A 163 5.52 6.53 12.69
CA GLY A 163 6.02 6.70 14.05
C GLY A 163 6.64 5.41 14.62
N LEU A 164 5.97 4.26 14.44
CA LEU A 164 6.53 2.98 14.91
C LEU A 164 7.80 2.58 14.18
N GLY A 165 7.90 2.88 12.88
CA GLY A 165 9.10 2.61 12.12
C GLY A 165 10.28 3.51 12.52
N GLU A 166 10.00 4.76 12.91
CA GLU A 166 11.01 5.70 13.44
C GLU A 166 11.59 5.22 14.77
N LEU A 167 10.78 4.60 15.63
CA LEU A 167 11.26 3.99 16.89
C LEU A 167 12.35 2.95 16.65
N GLY A 168 12.31 2.24 15.52
CA GLY A 168 13.33 1.25 15.16
C GLY A 168 14.70 1.83 14.82
N ALA A 169 14.81 3.14 14.60
CA ALA A 169 16.06 3.84 14.33
C ALA A 169 16.58 4.62 15.55
N VAL A 170 15.90 4.59 16.69
CA VAL A 170 16.24 5.42 17.87
C VAL A 170 17.61 5.09 18.45
N GLU A 171 18.00 3.81 18.48
CA GLU A 171 19.26 3.38 19.12
C GLU A 171 20.50 3.79 18.33
N THR A 172 20.45 3.75 17.00
CA THR A 172 21.61 4.03 16.13
C THR A 172 21.51 5.35 15.38
N GLY A 173 20.33 5.99 15.40
CA GLY A 173 19.98 7.11 14.52
C GLY A 173 19.91 6.72 13.03
N ARG A 174 19.99 5.42 12.70
CA ARG A 174 20.11 4.93 11.32
C ARG A 174 18.96 4.01 10.97
N PHE A 175 18.36 4.27 9.81
CA PHE A 175 17.32 3.40 9.27
C PHE A 175 17.91 2.12 8.67
N ARG A 176 17.03 1.18 8.29
CA ARG A 176 17.39 0.13 7.34
C ARG A 176 17.26 0.68 5.92
N ALA A 177 18.19 0.27 5.05
CA ALA A 177 18.20 0.58 3.64
C ALA A 177 17.97 -0.68 2.82
N LEU A 178 17.17 -0.56 1.76
CA LEU A 178 17.14 -1.53 0.66
C LEU A 178 18.04 -1.04 -0.46
N ASP A 179 19.03 -1.85 -0.79
CA ASP A 179 20.08 -1.53 -1.75
C ASP A 179 20.08 -2.53 -2.91
N PHE A 180 19.93 -2.05 -4.13
CA PHE A 180 19.80 -2.90 -5.32
C PHE A 180 20.38 -2.25 -6.59
N PRO A 181 20.70 -3.04 -7.64
CA PRO A 181 21.21 -2.50 -8.89
C PRO A 181 20.20 -1.59 -9.57
N LEU A 182 20.64 -0.43 -10.03
CA LEU A 182 19.81 0.53 -10.74
C LEU A 182 19.20 -0.06 -12.03
N ALA A 183 19.91 -0.97 -12.69
CA ALA A 183 19.42 -1.70 -13.86
C ALA A 183 18.19 -2.60 -13.57
N SER A 184 17.89 -2.89 -12.31
CA SER A 184 16.68 -3.64 -11.90
C SER A 184 15.44 -2.76 -11.76
N VAL A 185 15.58 -1.43 -11.87
CA VAL A 185 14.46 -0.50 -11.83
C VAL A 185 13.65 -0.57 -13.13
N ARG A 186 12.34 -0.71 -13.00
CA ARG A 186 11.39 -0.84 -14.12
C ARG A 186 10.17 0.06 -13.95
N GLU A 187 9.52 0.39 -15.07
CA GLU A 187 8.27 1.15 -15.13
C GLU A 187 8.26 2.40 -14.24
N VAL A 188 9.17 3.33 -14.50
CA VAL A 188 9.26 4.60 -13.76
C VAL A 188 8.16 5.57 -14.20
N ASP A 189 7.22 5.85 -13.32
CA ASP A 189 6.09 6.75 -13.53
C ASP A 189 6.16 7.97 -12.61
N VAL A 190 5.68 9.10 -13.11
CA VAL A 190 5.40 10.30 -12.31
C VAL A 190 3.88 10.47 -12.18
N GLY A 191 3.37 10.68 -10.97
CA GLY A 191 1.95 10.84 -10.67
C GLY A 191 1.20 9.52 -10.45
N ARG A 192 0.20 9.23 -11.30
CA ARG A 192 -0.83 8.17 -11.11
C ARG A 192 -0.32 6.72 -11.17
N GLY A 193 0.99 6.49 -11.26
CA GLY A 193 1.61 5.16 -11.36
C GLY A 193 1.83 4.44 -10.02
N TRP A 194 1.61 5.10 -8.88
CA TRP A 194 1.90 4.56 -7.55
C TRP A 194 1.11 3.29 -7.20
N SER A 195 -0.08 3.10 -7.79
CA SER A 195 -1.01 2.00 -7.46
C SER A 195 -0.88 0.77 -8.37
N LYS A 196 0.13 0.74 -9.25
CA LYS A 196 0.41 -0.44 -10.10
C LYS A 196 0.75 -1.68 -9.24
N GLY A 197 0.66 -2.86 -9.87
CA GLY A 197 0.96 -4.14 -9.20
C GLY A 197 -0.19 -4.69 -8.35
N GLY A 198 -1.43 -4.30 -8.63
CA GLY A 198 -2.63 -4.81 -7.92
C GLY A 198 -3.14 -3.90 -6.81
N LEU A 199 -2.32 -2.96 -6.33
CA LEU A 199 -2.72 -2.05 -5.25
C LEU A 199 -3.92 -1.16 -5.61
N GLY A 200 -4.06 -0.78 -6.88
CA GLY A 200 -5.18 0.03 -7.36
C GLY A 200 -6.55 -0.62 -7.21
N VAL A 201 -6.62 -1.95 -7.06
CA VAL A 201 -7.86 -2.66 -6.73
C VAL A 201 -8.12 -2.63 -5.23
N VAL A 202 -7.09 -2.92 -4.42
CA VAL A 202 -7.20 -2.95 -2.95
C VAL A 202 -7.53 -1.57 -2.36
N LEU A 203 -7.02 -0.51 -2.99
CA LEU A 203 -7.27 0.88 -2.58
C LEU A 203 -8.21 1.62 -3.53
N PHE A 204 -9.01 0.90 -4.31
CA PHE A 204 -9.91 1.49 -5.32
C PHE A 204 -10.73 2.69 -4.79
N PRO A 205 -11.38 2.64 -3.61
CA PRO A 205 -12.18 3.76 -3.10
C PRO A 205 -11.37 5.03 -2.82
N TYR A 206 -10.07 4.89 -2.55
CA TYR A 206 -9.19 5.98 -2.16
C TYR A 206 -8.33 6.48 -3.32
N ARG A 207 -8.31 5.73 -4.43
CA ARG A 207 -7.40 5.95 -5.54
C ARG A 207 -7.51 7.35 -6.12
N ALA A 208 -8.73 7.85 -6.35
CA ALA A 208 -8.92 9.17 -6.94
C ALA A 208 -8.33 10.30 -6.08
N ALA A 209 -8.54 10.24 -4.76
CA ALA A 209 -7.98 11.22 -3.82
C ALA A 209 -6.45 11.13 -3.76
N ILE A 210 -5.90 9.92 -3.74
CA ILE A 210 -4.45 9.72 -3.73
C ILE A 210 -3.83 10.13 -5.07
N ASP A 211 -4.49 9.88 -6.20
CA ASP A 211 -4.06 10.32 -7.54
C ASP A 211 -4.03 11.85 -7.64
N ALA A 212 -5.02 12.53 -7.03
CA ALA A 212 -5.04 13.99 -6.95
C ALA A 212 -3.89 14.53 -6.08
N MET A 213 -3.64 13.91 -4.93
CA MET A 213 -2.52 14.26 -4.06
C MET A 213 -1.17 13.96 -4.71
N ALA A 214 -1.02 12.82 -5.40
CA ALA A 214 0.21 12.41 -6.08
C ALA A 214 0.65 13.44 -7.13
N GLY A 215 -0.30 14.03 -7.86
CA GLY A 215 -0.06 15.14 -8.78
C GLY A 215 1.13 14.88 -9.70
N ARG A 216 2.07 15.83 -9.73
CA ARG A 216 3.34 15.74 -10.47
C ARG A 216 4.54 15.39 -9.58
N ARG A 217 4.31 15.12 -8.30
CA ARG A 217 5.36 14.96 -7.28
C ARG A 217 5.61 13.52 -6.87
N ALA A 218 4.70 12.60 -7.16
CA ALA A 218 4.90 11.19 -6.86
C ALA A 218 5.80 10.54 -7.93
N VAL A 219 6.96 10.03 -7.56
CA VAL A 219 7.79 9.15 -8.39
C VAL A 219 7.55 7.72 -7.95
N SER A 220 7.27 6.82 -8.89
CA SER A 220 7.03 5.41 -8.57
C SER A 220 7.67 4.50 -9.59
N PHE A 221 8.15 3.35 -9.14
CA PHE A 221 8.87 2.39 -9.98
C PHE A 221 8.80 0.99 -9.36
N PHE A 222 9.03 -0.04 -10.17
CA PHE A 222 9.26 -1.40 -9.67
C PHE A 222 10.75 -1.62 -9.41
N GLY A 223 11.06 -2.33 -8.33
CA GLY A 223 12.40 -2.78 -7.99
C GLY A 223 12.34 -4.01 -7.07
N PRO A 224 13.47 -4.68 -6.84
CA PRO A 224 13.52 -5.85 -5.97
C PRO A 224 13.38 -5.48 -4.50
N ASP A 225 12.77 -6.37 -3.72
CA ASP A 225 12.83 -6.36 -2.26
C ASP A 225 13.87 -7.35 -1.71
N GLU A 226 14.01 -7.38 -0.38
CA GLU A 226 14.95 -8.26 0.31
C GLU A 226 14.56 -9.74 0.25
N ARG A 227 13.48 -10.12 -0.42
CA ARG A 227 13.04 -11.50 -0.61
C ARG A 227 13.05 -11.93 -2.08
N GLY A 228 13.56 -11.08 -2.98
CA GLY A 228 13.59 -11.35 -4.42
C GLY A 228 12.20 -11.22 -5.07
N ARG A 229 11.30 -10.43 -4.47
CA ARG A 229 10.04 -10.05 -5.09
C ARG A 229 10.21 -8.72 -5.80
N GLU A 230 9.50 -8.56 -6.91
CA GLU A 230 9.37 -7.27 -7.56
C GLU A 230 8.25 -6.49 -6.87
N VAL A 231 8.61 -5.37 -6.24
CA VAL A 231 7.70 -4.54 -5.46
C VAL A 231 7.65 -3.13 -6.01
N ARG A 232 6.52 -2.47 -5.81
CA ARG A 232 6.36 -1.06 -6.17
C ARG A 232 6.97 -0.19 -5.07
N PHE A 233 7.79 0.77 -5.48
CA PHE A 233 8.20 1.93 -4.71
C PHE A 233 7.36 3.13 -5.18
N ALA A 234 6.98 4.00 -4.26
CA ALA A 234 6.23 5.21 -4.60
C ALA A 234 6.55 6.30 -3.57
N LEU A 235 7.13 7.38 -4.05
CA LEU A 235 7.81 8.41 -3.27
C LEU A 235 7.21 9.77 -3.65
N TYR A 236 6.63 10.47 -2.68
CA TYR A 236 6.18 11.83 -2.84
C TYR A 236 7.33 12.80 -2.59
N MET A 237 7.74 13.51 -3.62
CA MET A 237 8.92 14.37 -3.61
C MET A 237 8.61 15.77 -3.10
N THR A 238 9.64 16.49 -2.65
CA THR A 238 9.52 17.86 -2.15
C THR A 238 9.07 18.86 -3.22
N SER A 239 9.46 18.65 -4.48
CA SER A 239 9.08 19.49 -5.62
C SER A 239 8.86 18.68 -6.91
N ASP A 240 8.23 19.32 -7.89
CA ASP A 240 7.98 18.74 -9.22
C ASP A 240 9.30 18.51 -9.97
N GLU A 241 10.27 19.42 -9.81
CA GLU A 241 11.60 19.34 -10.41
C GLU A 241 12.39 18.17 -9.81
N ALA A 242 12.34 17.99 -8.49
CA ALA A 242 12.97 16.85 -7.82
C ALA A 242 12.35 15.53 -8.27
N ALA A 243 11.02 15.49 -8.46
CA ALA A 243 10.34 14.31 -8.99
C ALA A 243 10.76 13.98 -10.41
N GLN A 244 10.82 14.97 -11.28
CA GLN A 244 11.23 14.76 -12.66
C GLN A 244 12.71 14.36 -12.74
N ALA A 245 13.59 15.03 -12.00
CA ALA A 245 15.02 14.72 -11.97
C ALA A 245 15.30 13.29 -11.50
N LEU A 246 14.64 12.85 -10.42
CA LEU A 246 14.75 11.47 -9.95
C LEU A 246 14.21 10.49 -10.99
N ALA A 247 13.05 10.77 -11.58
CA ALA A 247 12.45 9.89 -12.58
C ALA A 247 13.36 9.72 -13.81
N ASP A 248 13.98 10.80 -14.28
CA ASP A 248 14.88 10.76 -15.42
C ASP A 248 16.19 10.04 -15.10
N LEU A 249 16.74 10.23 -13.90
CA LEU A 249 17.89 9.48 -13.39
C LEU A 249 17.60 7.97 -13.36
N LEU A 250 16.43 7.57 -12.86
CA LEU A 250 16.02 6.17 -12.77
C LEU A 250 15.75 5.56 -14.16
N ARG A 251 15.26 6.35 -15.13
CA ARG A 251 15.01 5.89 -16.51
C ARG A 251 16.28 5.77 -17.33
N ALA A 252 17.22 6.70 -17.15
CA ALA A 252 18.45 6.76 -17.94
C ALA A 252 19.29 5.49 -17.78
N ALA A 253 19.29 4.91 -16.59
CA ALA A 253 20.06 3.71 -16.27
C ALA A 253 19.30 2.38 -16.46
N GLY A 254 18.03 2.45 -16.88
CA GLY A 254 17.26 1.30 -17.33
C GLY A 254 17.38 1.03 -18.84
N ARG A 255 18.12 1.89 -19.56
CA ARG A 255 18.51 1.70 -20.96
C ARG A 255 19.93 1.14 -21.02
#